data_AF-A0A9W7DMH3-F1
#
_entry.id   AF-A0A9W7DMH3-F1
#
_cell.length_a   1.000
_cell.length_b   1.000
_cell.length_c   1.000
_cell.angle_alpha   90.00
_cell.angle_beta   90.00
_cell.angle_gamma   90.00
#
_symmetry.space_group_name_H-M   'P 1'
#
loop_
_entity.id
_entity.type
_entity.pdbx_description
1 polymer ?
#
loop_
_entity_poly.entity_id
_entity_poly.type
_entity_poly.pdbx_seq_one_letter_code
_entity_poly.pdbx_strand_id
1 'polypeptide(L)'
;MIFWGRWGLPLGFARPNKISMVVGEAIEVGKGGKPGKPIKREDIDPKDIDRVHDVFCEKMVELFENHKDLYGYGGRTLKIM
;
A
#
# COMPACT_ATOMS: atom_id res chain seq x y z
N MET A 1 23.72 19.31 -11.51
CA MET A 1 23.41 20.41 -12.46
C MET A 1 22.27 21.22 -11.85
N ILE A 2 22.55 22.45 -11.40
CA ILE A 2 21.57 23.31 -10.71
C ILE A 2 21.11 24.36 -11.71
N PHE A 3 19.81 24.38 -12.04
CA PHE A 3 19.24 25.39 -12.92
C PHE A 3 18.71 26.56 -12.09
N TRP A 4 19.21 27.77 -12.38
CA TRP A 4 18.66 29.03 -11.89
C TRP A 4 17.67 29.57 -12.92
N GLY A 5 16.37 29.55 -12.59
CA GLY A 5 15.34 30.28 -13.33
C GLY A 5 15.35 31.77 -12.97
N ARG A 6 15.00 32.62 -13.94
CA ARG A 6 15.09 34.10 -13.95
C ARG A 6 14.27 34.87 -12.89
N TRP A 7 13.76 34.20 -11.85
CA TRP A 7 12.93 34.79 -10.80
C TRP A 7 13.20 34.27 -9.38
N GLY A 8 14.39 33.70 -9.10
CA GLY A 8 14.91 33.50 -7.73
C GLY A 8 14.06 32.66 -6.76
N LEU A 9 12.92 32.11 -7.20
CA LEU A 9 12.04 31.31 -6.37
C LEU A 9 12.44 29.84 -6.53
N PRO A 10 12.71 29.12 -5.43
CA PRO A 10 12.74 27.66 -5.45
C PRO A 10 11.29 27.22 -5.63
N LEU A 11 10.78 27.29 -6.86
CA LEU A 11 9.47 26.78 -7.17
C LEU A 11 9.55 25.26 -7.00
N GLY A 12 9.15 24.81 -5.80
CA GLY A 12 8.76 23.45 -5.49
C GLY A 12 7.51 23.08 -6.29
N PHE A 13 7.60 23.17 -7.62
CA PHE A 13 6.67 22.52 -8.50
C PHE A 13 6.75 21.04 -8.13
N ALA A 14 5.73 20.58 -7.41
CA ALA A 14 5.48 19.17 -7.25
C ALA A 14 5.51 18.59 -8.64
N ARG A 15 6.61 17.91 -9.00
CA ARG A 15 6.67 17.18 -10.25
C ARG A 15 5.52 16.19 -10.12
N PRO A 16 4.55 16.20 -11.06
CA PRO A 16 3.47 15.23 -11.03
C PRO A 16 4.03 13.89 -11.52
N ASN A 17 5.02 13.36 -10.80
CA ASN A 17 5.31 11.94 -10.83
C ASN A 17 4.12 11.32 -10.09
N LYS A 18 3.03 11.09 -10.81
CA LYS A 18 1.90 10.36 -10.26
C LYS A 18 2.42 8.97 -9.92
N ILE A 19 2.07 8.46 -8.75
CA ILE A 19 2.24 7.03 -8.46
C ILE A 19 1.47 6.29 -9.54
N SER A 20 2.18 5.63 -10.47
CA SER A 20 1.53 4.82 -11.51
C SER A 20 1.21 3.43 -10.96
N MET A 21 2.13 2.85 -10.17
CA MET A 21 1.95 1.58 -9.48
C MET A 21 3.02 1.40 -8.40
N VAL A 22 2.64 0.91 -7.21
CA VAL A 22 3.56 0.37 -6.19
C VAL A 22 3.04 -1.00 -5.81
N VAL A 23 3.92 -1.98 -5.72
CA VAL A 23 3.58 -3.36 -5.33
C VAL A 23 4.29 -3.66 -4.02
N GLY A 24 3.51 -4.09 -3.02
CA GLY A 24 4.03 -4.50 -1.71
C GLY A 24 4.49 -5.95 -1.68
N GLU A 25 4.87 -6.40 -0.50
CA GLU A 25 5.26 -7.79 -0.25
C GLU A 25 4.04 -8.73 -0.23
N ALA A 26 4.27 -10.01 -0.53
CA ALA A 26 3.23 -11.02 -0.47
C ALA A 26 2.85 -11.32 0.99
N ILE A 27 1.56 -11.33 1.30
CA ILE A 27 1.05 -11.74 2.62
C ILE A 27 0.90 -13.26 2.61
N GLU A 28 1.67 -13.93 3.46
CA GLU A 28 1.55 -15.38 3.64
C GLU A 28 0.24 -15.70 4.36
N VAL A 29 -0.66 -16.38 3.65
CA VAL A 29 -1.90 -16.90 4.23
C VAL A 29 -1.73 -18.37 4.56
N GLY A 30 -2.09 -18.74 5.79
CA GLY A 30 -2.18 -20.15 6.17
C GLY A 30 -3.17 -20.87 5.26
N LYS A 31 -2.82 -22.09 4.82
CA LYS A 31 -3.80 -22.94 4.11
C LYS A 31 -4.88 -23.34 5.12
N GLY A 32 -6.02 -22.67 5.07
CA GLY A 32 -7.22 -23.11 5.77
C GLY A 32 -7.60 -24.52 5.31
N GLY A 33 -8.06 -25.35 6.24
CA GLY A 33 -8.50 -26.72 5.97
C GLY A 33 -7.46 -27.82 6.26
N LYS A 34 -7.95 -29.06 6.25
CA LYS A 34 -7.15 -30.24 6.59
C LYS A 34 -6.15 -30.55 5.47
N PRO A 35 -4.89 -30.93 5.79
CA PRO A 35 -3.90 -31.25 4.77
C PRO A 35 -4.39 -32.38 3.85
N GLY A 36 -4.27 -32.18 2.54
CA GLY A 36 -4.62 -33.17 1.52
C GLY A 36 -6.08 -33.17 1.03
N LYS A 37 -6.92 -32.21 1.46
CA LYS A 37 -8.28 -32.02 0.91
C LYS A 37 -8.41 -30.67 0.18
N PRO A 38 -9.26 -30.57 -0.85
CA PRO A 38 -9.59 -29.28 -1.45
C PRO A 38 -10.23 -28.39 -0.37
N ILE A 39 -9.75 -27.16 -0.27
CA ILE A 39 -10.24 -26.16 0.71
C ILE A 39 -11.69 -25.87 0.37
N LYS A 40 -12.62 -26.19 1.27
CA LYS A 40 -14.00 -25.76 1.16
C LYS A 40 -14.20 -24.47 1.94
N ARG A 41 -15.18 -23.67 1.54
CA ARG A 41 -15.56 -22.44 2.26
C ARG A 41 -15.94 -22.71 3.73
N GLU A 42 -16.46 -23.91 3.99
CA GLU A 42 -16.81 -24.43 5.31
C GLU A 42 -15.58 -24.60 6.24
N ASP A 43 -14.40 -24.82 5.67
CA ASP A 43 -13.16 -25.11 6.39
C ASP A 43 -12.37 -23.83 6.76
N ILE A 44 -12.88 -22.65 6.40
CA ILE A 44 -12.24 -21.36 6.65
C ILE A 44 -12.91 -20.71 7.86
N ASP A 45 -12.13 -20.46 8.92
CA ASP A 45 -12.61 -19.69 10.07
C ASP A 45 -12.78 -18.22 9.65
N PRO A 46 -13.98 -17.62 9.85
CA PRO A 46 -14.18 -16.19 9.63
C PRO A 46 -13.13 -15.31 10.33
N LYS A 47 -12.65 -15.71 11.51
CA LYS A 47 -11.63 -14.96 12.25
C LYS A 47 -10.28 -14.91 11.54
N ASP A 48 -9.93 -15.95 10.79
CA ASP A 48 -8.71 -15.96 10.00
C ASP A 48 -8.82 -15.01 8.80
N ILE A 49 -10.02 -14.89 8.22
CA ILE A 49 -10.30 -13.92 7.15
C ILE A 49 -10.12 -12.50 7.69
N ASP A 50 -10.77 -12.19 8.82
CA ASP A 50 -10.71 -10.85 9.43
C ASP A 50 -9.27 -10.49 9.79
N ARG A 51 -8.51 -11.42 10.39
CA ARG A 51 -7.10 -11.19 10.72
C ARG A 51 -6.24 -10.91 9.48
N VAL A 52 -6.40 -11.69 8.41
CA VAL A 52 -5.64 -11.48 7.17
C VAL A 52 -6.04 -10.15 6.51
N HIS A 53 -7.32 -9.80 6.57
CA HIS A 53 -7.84 -8.53 6.07
C HIS A 53 -7.24 -7.34 6.82
N ASP A 54 -7.14 -7.41 8.14
CA ASP A 54 -6.55 -6.35 8.97
C ASP A 54 -5.08 -6.15 8.63
N VAL A 55 -4.31 -7.25 8.52
CA VAL A 55 -2.90 -7.21 8.10
C VAL A 55 -2.75 -6.60 6.70
N PHE A 56 -3.65 -6.95 5.78
CA PHE A 56 -3.67 -6.36 4.44
C PHE A 56 -3.91 -4.85 4.48
N CYS A 57 -4.89 -4.40 5.24
CA CYS A 57 -5.19 -2.97 5.40
C CYS A 57 -4.00 -2.21 5.99
N GLU A 58 -3.37 -2.76 7.03
CA GLU A 58 -2.19 -2.17 7.66
C GLU A 58 -1.03 -2.03 6.66
N LYS A 59 -0.72 -3.10 5.92
CA LYS A 59 0.36 -3.09 4.92
C LYS A 59 0.10 -2.13 3.77
N MET A 60 -1.15 -1.96 3.37
CA MET A 60 -1.53 -0.96 2.36
C MET A 60 -1.30 0.47 2.84
N VAL A 61 -1.62 0.76 4.10
CA VAL A 61 -1.34 2.08 4.71
C VAL A 61 0.16 2.31 4.79
N GLU A 62 0.92 1.33 5.29
CA GLU A 62 2.39 1.40 5.38
C GLU A 62 3.03 1.66 4.01
N LEU A 63 2.60 0.92 2.99
CA LEU A 63 3.09 1.07 1.62
C LEU A 63 2.84 2.47 1.06
N PHE A 64 1.65 3.02 1.31
CA PHE A 64 1.29 4.37 0.91
C PHE A 64 2.14 5.42 1.64
N GLU A 65 2.26 5.32 2.96
CA GLU A 65 3.03 6.24 3.79
C GLU A 65 4.52 6.28 3.39
N ASN A 66 5.10 5.12 3.08
CA ASN A 66 6.50 5.04 2.64
C ASN A 66 6.77 5.74 1.30
N HIS A 67 5.76 5.89 0.45
CA HIS A 67 5.92 6.44 -0.90
C HIS A 67 5.25 7.80 -1.10
N LYS A 68 4.33 8.22 -0.23
CA LYS A 68 3.50 9.42 -0.47
C LYS A 68 4.34 10.68 -0.67
N ASP A 69 5.41 10.87 0.10
CA ASP A 69 6.23 12.08 0.04
C ASP A 69 7.04 12.17 -1.26
N LEU A 70 7.54 11.03 -1.75
CA LEU A 70 8.31 10.94 -2.99
C LEU A 70 7.52 11.38 -4.23
N TYR A 71 6.20 11.27 -4.17
CA TYR A 71 5.30 11.52 -5.28
C TYR A 71 4.34 12.71 -5.04
N GLY A 72 4.59 13.53 -4.02
CA GLY A 72 3.80 14.74 -3.75
C GLY A 72 2.43 14.50 -3.10
N TYR A 73 2.25 13.35 -2.44
CA TYR A 73 1.06 12.97 -1.68
C TYR A 73 1.21 13.16 -0.16
N GLY A 74 2.29 13.79 0.33
CA GLY A 74 2.60 13.88 1.77
C GLY A 74 1.48 14.42 2.68
N GLY A 75 0.67 15.36 2.17
CA GLY A 75 -0.50 15.90 2.88
C GLY A 75 -1.78 15.05 2.77
N ARG A 76 -1.71 13.86 2.20
CA ARG A 76 -2.86 12.96 2.03
C ARG A 76 -2.69 11.72 2.91
N THR A 77 -3.81 11.15 3.31
CA THR A 77 -3.89 9.89 4.04
C THR A 77 -4.66 8.89 3.19
N LEU A 78 -4.29 7.61 3.30
CA LEU A 78 -5.03 6.54 2.67
C LEU A 78 -6.27 6.21 3.51
N LYS A 79 -7.45 6.19 2.88
CA LYS A 79 -8.70 5.75 3.50
C LYS A 79 -9.12 4.42 2.88
N ILE A 80 -9.03 3.36 3.68
CA ILE A 80 -9.53 2.02 3.34
C ILE A 80 -10.87 1.87 4.07
N MET A 81 -11.93 1.47 3.36
CA MET A 81 -13.30 1.29 3.88
C MET A 81 -13.53 -0.15 4.29
#